data_AF-A0AA38J4Z4-F1
#
_entry.id   AF-A0AA38J4Z4-F1
#
_cell.length_a   1.000
_cell.length_b   1.000
_cell.length_c   1.000
_cell.angle_alpha   90.00
_cell.angle_beta   90.00
_cell.angle_gamma   90.00
#
_symmetry.space_group_name_H-M   'P 1'
#
loop_
_entity.id
_entity.type
_entity.pdbx_description
1 polymer ?
#
loop_
_entity_poly.entity_id
_entity_poly.type
_entity_poly.pdbx_seq_one_letter_code
_entity_poly.pdbx_strand_id
1 'polypeptide(L)'
;LIEQRKATRNAVPPKAIDMDKLFSLDVDDDIWLDIGLGYDNDNDNDNDNTAPPLWLSNEKIREGIRALLDRDRCEEERGRLLAK
;
A
#
# COMPACT_ATOMS: atom_id res chain seq x y z
N LEU A 1 22.35 16.47 -6.93
CA LEU A 1 23.52 16.11 -6.08
C LEU A 1 24.75 15.74 -6.91
N ILE A 2 24.64 14.79 -7.86
CA ILE A 2 25.76 14.35 -8.70
C ILE A 2 26.22 15.45 -9.67
N GLU A 3 25.30 16.06 -10.43
CA GLU A 3 25.62 17.20 -11.32
C GLU A 3 26.18 18.41 -10.57
N GLN A 4 25.67 18.65 -9.36
CA GLN A 4 26.13 19.72 -8.48
C GLN A 4 27.44 19.37 -7.74
N ARG A 5 28.05 18.21 -8.02
CA ARG A 5 29.27 17.67 -7.37
C ARG A 5 29.22 17.59 -5.84
N LYS A 6 28.01 17.47 -5.29
CA LYS A 6 27.75 17.31 -3.84
C LYS A 6 27.53 15.86 -3.43
N ALA A 7 27.56 14.93 -4.38
CA ALA A 7 27.42 13.50 -4.10
C ALA A 7 28.77 12.91 -3.61
N THR A 8 28.70 11.87 -2.79
CA THR A 8 29.88 11.14 -2.31
C THR A 8 30.65 10.49 -3.46
N ARG A 9 31.96 10.28 -3.29
CA ARG A 9 32.76 9.55 -4.29
C ARG A 9 32.13 8.17 -4.53
N ASN A 10 31.89 7.84 -5.81
CA ASN A 10 31.24 6.62 -6.30
C ASN A 10 29.70 6.57 -6.17
N ALA A 11 29.03 7.70 -5.93
CA ALA A 11 27.57 7.74 -6.03
C ALA A 11 27.11 7.47 -7.47
N VAL A 12 26.35 6.39 -7.67
CA VAL A 12 25.72 6.03 -8.94
C VAL A 12 24.30 6.64 -8.96
N PRO A 13 23.91 7.38 -10.01
CA PRO A 13 22.55 7.89 -10.10
C PRO A 13 21.57 6.71 -10.26
N PRO A 14 20.38 6.77 -9.64
CA PRO A 14 19.29 5.87 -9.97
C PRO A 14 18.97 5.96 -11.47
N LYS A 15 18.47 4.85 -12.04
CA LYS A 15 17.93 4.86 -13.40
C LYS A 15 16.81 5.90 -13.48
N ALA A 16 16.84 6.74 -14.51
CA ALA A 16 15.79 7.72 -14.74
C ALA A 16 14.44 6.99 -14.92
N ILE A 17 13.42 7.50 -14.24
CA ILE A 17 12.05 7.01 -14.36
C ILE A 17 11.50 7.53 -15.70
N ASP A 18 10.92 6.63 -16.48
CA ASP A 18 10.21 7.00 -17.71
C ASP A 18 8.87 7.64 -17.33
N MET A 19 8.80 8.97 -17.43
CA MET A 19 7.63 9.75 -17.01
C MET A 19 6.42 9.53 -17.91
N ASP A 20 6.64 9.21 -19.19
CA ASP A 20 5.57 8.97 -20.16
C ASP A 20 4.81 7.68 -19.83
N LYS A 21 5.48 6.74 -19.15
CA LYS A 21 4.93 5.46 -18.71
C LYS A 21 4.69 5.35 -17.21
N LEU A 22 5.04 6.37 -16.44
CA LEU A 22 4.92 6.35 -14.99
C LEU A 22 3.47 6.12 -14.52
N PHE A 23 2.51 6.59 -15.31
CA PHE A 23 1.08 6.43 -15.07
C PHE A 23 0.40 5.52 -16.10
N SER A 24 1.15 4.89 -17.01
CA SER A 24 0.60 3.93 -17.97
C SER A 24 0.49 2.53 -17.36
N LEU A 25 0.00 2.48 -16.12
CA LEU A 25 -0.16 1.24 -15.37
C LEU A 25 -1.46 0.60 -15.83
N ASP A 26 -1.37 -0.50 -16.57
CA ASP A 26 -2.53 -1.27 -17.02
C ASP A 26 -2.90 -2.32 -15.98
N VAL A 27 -4.15 -2.77 -15.96
CA VAL A 27 -4.62 -3.86 -15.10
C VAL A 27 -3.93 -5.18 -15.46
N ASP A 28 -3.49 -5.31 -16.72
CA ASP A 28 -2.75 -6.46 -17.23
C ASP A 28 -1.24 -6.42 -16.89
N ASP A 29 -0.73 -5.34 -16.27
CA ASP A 29 0.68 -5.28 -15.86
C ASP A 29 0.96 -6.21 -14.68
N ASP A 30 2.08 -6.95 -14.75
CA ASP A 30 2.55 -7.92 -13.74
C ASP A 30 2.74 -7.32 -12.31
N ILE A 31 2.63 -6.00 -12.15
CA ILE A 31 2.63 -5.36 -10.83
C ILE A 31 1.33 -5.61 -10.06
N TRP A 32 0.26 -6.00 -10.75
CA TRP A 32 -1.00 -6.47 -10.18
C TRP A 32 -1.04 -7.99 -10.01
N LEU A 33 0.09 -8.69 -10.16
CA LEU A 33 0.16 -10.10 -9.79
C LEU A 33 -0.47 -10.26 -8.41
N ASP A 34 -1.53 -11.06 -8.36
CA ASP A 34 -2.24 -11.44 -7.16
C ASP A 34 -1.27 -12.28 -6.32
N ILE A 35 -0.36 -11.60 -5.62
CA ILE A 35 0.37 -12.15 -4.50
C ILE A 35 -0.69 -12.33 -3.42
N GLY A 36 -1.55 -13.32 -3.62
CA GLY A 36 -2.45 -13.82 -2.60
C GLY A 36 -1.58 -14.01 -1.37
N LEU A 37 -2.08 -13.54 -0.23
CA LEU A 37 -1.34 -13.42 1.02
C LEU A 37 -1.00 -14.79 1.66
N GLY A 38 -0.61 -15.79 0.88
CA GLY A 38 -0.25 -17.14 1.31
C GLY A 38 -1.39 -17.98 1.89
N TYR A 39 -2.60 -17.44 1.99
CA TYR A 39 -3.67 -18.06 2.78
C TYR A 39 -4.38 -19.26 2.13
N ASP A 40 -4.19 -19.48 0.83
CA ASP A 40 -5.00 -20.43 0.04
C ASP A 40 -4.21 -21.69 -0.43
N ASN A 41 -3.00 -21.95 0.08
CA ASN A 41 -2.24 -23.14 -0.32
C ASN A 41 -2.16 -24.18 0.81
N ASP A 42 -3.05 -25.18 0.74
CA ASP A 42 -3.03 -26.39 1.58
C ASP A 42 -1.82 -27.32 1.29
N ASN A 43 -0.84 -26.91 0.47
CA ASN A 43 0.31 -27.75 0.16
C ASN A 43 1.50 -27.43 1.06
N ASP A 44 1.65 -28.33 2.04
CA ASP A 44 2.74 -28.58 2.96
C ASP A 44 4.11 -28.03 2.55
N ASN A 45 4.77 -27.45 3.57
CA ASN A 45 6.23 -27.35 3.76
C ASN A 45 6.86 -25.95 3.67
N ASP A 46 6.19 -24.92 4.20
CA ASP A 46 6.86 -23.85 4.94
C ASP A 46 5.89 -23.25 5.95
N ASN A 47 6.42 -22.81 7.10
CA ASN A 47 5.70 -22.44 8.33
C ASN A 47 4.84 -21.15 8.23
N ASP A 48 4.06 -20.97 7.16
CA ASP A 48 3.26 -19.75 6.93
C ASP A 48 1.79 -20.02 6.54
N ASN A 49 1.25 -21.17 6.91
CA ASN A 49 -0.20 -21.45 6.93
C ASN A 49 -0.88 -20.75 8.12
N THR A 50 -0.64 -19.44 8.28
CA THR A 50 -1.32 -18.64 9.30
C THR A 50 -2.62 -18.13 8.72
N ALA A 51 -3.75 -18.44 9.36
CA ALA A 51 -5.05 -17.91 8.94
C ALA A 51 -4.98 -16.39 8.70
N PRO A 52 -5.69 -15.85 7.68
CA PRO A 52 -5.64 -14.44 7.36
C PRO A 52 -5.93 -13.59 8.60
N PRO A 53 -5.22 -12.47 8.78
CA PRO A 53 -5.40 -11.62 9.95
C PRO A 53 -6.85 -11.17 10.04
N LEU A 54 -7.35 -11.00 11.26
CA LEU A 54 -8.78 -10.78 11.48
C LEU A 54 -9.34 -9.51 10.81
N TRP A 55 -8.51 -8.48 10.62
CA TRP A 55 -8.91 -7.29 9.86
C TRP A 55 -9.19 -7.59 8.38
N LEU A 56 -8.72 -8.73 7.87
CA LEU A 56 -8.96 -9.21 6.52
C LEU A 56 -10.09 -10.24 6.47
N SER A 57 -10.10 -11.20 7.40
CA SER A 57 -10.98 -12.38 7.39
C SER A 57 -12.28 -12.25 8.19
N ASN A 58 -12.41 -11.30 9.12
CA ASN A 58 -13.58 -11.17 10.00
C ASN A 58 -14.43 -9.95 9.64
N GLU A 59 -15.65 -10.20 9.15
CA GLU A 59 -16.57 -9.13 8.71
C GLU A 59 -16.86 -8.09 9.79
N LYS A 60 -17.15 -8.53 11.02
CA LYS A 60 -17.48 -7.61 12.12
C LYS A 60 -16.30 -6.68 12.46
N ILE A 61 -15.08 -7.18 12.33
CA ILE A 61 -13.87 -6.38 12.53
C ILE A 61 -13.72 -5.37 11.39
N ARG A 62 -13.98 -5.76 10.15
CA ARG A 62 -13.96 -4.84 8.99
C ARG A 62 -15.01 -3.74 9.11
N GLU A 63 -16.24 -4.10 9.47
CA GLU A 63 -17.32 -3.15 9.73
C GLU A 63 -16.94 -2.18 10.85
N GLY A 64 -16.36 -2.68 11.95
CA GLY A 64 -15.88 -1.85 13.06
C GLY A 64 -14.79 -0.87 12.66
N ILE A 65 -13.80 -1.31 11.88
CA ILE A 65 -12.74 -0.45 11.34
C ILE A 65 -13.34 0.64 10.45
N ARG A 66 -14.27 0.29 9.55
CA ARG A 66 -14.93 1.26 8.66
C ARG A 66 -15.69 2.32 9.46
N ALA A 67 -16.48 1.90 10.45
CA ALA A 67 -17.24 2.80 11.30
C ALA A 67 -16.33 3.77 12.09
N LEU A 68 -15.18 3.30 12.57
CA LEU A 68 -14.19 4.15 13.24
C LEU A 68 -13.61 5.21 12.30
N LEU A 69 -13.22 4.81 11.09
CA LEU A 69 -12.67 5.73 10.09
C LEU A 69 -13.70 6.77 9.62
N ASP A 70 -14.95 6.35 9.42
CA ASP A 70 -16.03 7.25 9.02
C ASP A 70 -16.31 8.30 10.11
N ARG A 71 -16.33 7.89 11.39
CA ARG A 71 -16.44 8.80 12.53
C ARG A 71 -15.30 9.82 12.54
N ASP A 72 -14.05 9.36 12.42
CA ASP A 72 -12.88 10.23 12.49
C ASP A 72 -12.86 11.23 11.33
N ARG A 73 -13.28 10.81 10.13
CA ARG A 73 -13.49 11.71 9.00
C ARG A 73 -14.55 12.76 9.28
N CYS A 74 -15.67 12.39 9.90
CA CYS A 74 -16.73 13.34 10.24
C CYS A 74 -16.23 14.40 11.24
N GLU A 75 -15.44 14.00 12.23
CA GLU A 75 -14.84 14.94 13.20
C GLU A 75 -13.84 15.89 12.54
N GLU A 76 -13.00 15.38 11.65
CA GLU A 76 -12.08 16.21 10.85
C GLU A 76 -12.85 17.25 10.03
N GLU A 77 -13.87 16.83 9.28
CA GLU A 77 -14.67 17.73 8.45
C GLU A 77 -15.48 18.74 9.29
N ARG A 78 -16.02 18.31 10.43
CA ARG A 78 -16.67 19.20 11.39
C ARG A 78 -15.70 20.28 11.90
N GLY A 79 -14.46 19.90 12.21
CA GLY A 79 -13.40 20.84 12.58
C GLY A 79 -13.10 21.86 11.47
N ARG A 80 -13.01 21.41 10.23
CA ARG A 80 -12.79 22.29 9.05
C ARG A 80 -13.94 23.25 8.82
N LEU A 81 -15.18 22.82 9.00
CA LEU A 81 -16.37 23.65 8.83
C LEU A 81 -16.50 24.71 9.93
N LEU A 82 -16.14 24.38 11.17
CA LEU A 82 -16.20 25.31 12.31
C LEU A 82 -15.03 26.29 12.37
N ALA A 83 -13.92 25.99 11.68
CA ALA A 83 -12.76 26.88 11.56
C ALA A 83 -12.91 27.96 10.46
N LYS A 84 -14.03 27.96 9.73
CA LYS A 84 -14.42 29.01 8.78
C LYS A 84 -15.31 30.05 9.45
#